data_AF-A0A4R3VZ61-F1
#
_entry.id   AF-A0A4R3VZ61-F1
#
_cell.length_a   1.000
_cell.length_b   1.000
_cell.length_c   1.000
_cell.angle_alpha   90.00
_cell.angle_beta   90.00
_cell.angle_gamma   90.00
#
_symmetry.space_group_name_H-M   'P 1'
#
loop_
_entity.id
_entity.type
_entity.pdbx_description
1 polymer ?
#
loop_
_entity_poly.entity_id
_entity_poly.type
_entity_poly.pdbx_seq_one_letter_code
_entity_poly.pdbx_strand_id
1 'polypeptide(L)'
;MNGGWNNRAKNVPSNIDKIISEARVGNCWIYIQSLKAFYTPEELDEQWDTLYKEGNKTNNFSDFKIVTPMYAIRLASQWVNVANAKLQEIIDKSNKYNTDFKVKKK
;
A
#
# COMPACT_ATOMS: atom_id res chain seq x y z
N MET A 1 3.00 -24.49 29.96
CA MET A 1 2.57 -24.16 28.59
C MET A 1 3.19 -22.83 28.23
N ASN A 2 4.21 -22.86 27.37
CA ASN A 2 4.84 -21.67 26.82
C ASN A 2 3.89 -21.03 25.81
N GLY A 3 3.37 -19.84 26.12
CA GLY A 3 2.73 -18.96 25.16
C GLY A 3 3.38 -17.59 25.31
N GLY A 4 4.44 -17.36 24.55
CA GLY A 4 5.17 -16.10 24.57
C GLY A 4 4.28 -14.97 24.05
N TRP A 5 3.66 -14.24 24.97
CA TRP A 5 3.13 -12.91 24.67
C TRP A 5 4.34 -12.01 24.55
N ASN A 6 4.77 -11.80 23.31
CA ASN A 6 5.93 -11.00 22.98
C ASN A 6 5.85 -9.64 23.69
N ASN A 7 6.83 -9.43 24.54
CA ASN A 7 7.22 -8.16 25.15
C ASN A 7 7.50 -7.11 24.07
N ARG A 8 6.46 -6.49 23.54
CA ARG A 8 6.58 -5.17 22.92
C ARG A 8 5.66 -4.25 23.70
N ALA A 9 6.22 -3.61 24.73
CA ALA A 9 5.79 -2.28 25.11
C ALA A 9 6.11 -1.34 23.94
N LYS A 10 5.36 -1.50 22.84
CA LYS A 10 5.41 -0.63 21.67
C LYS A 10 4.83 0.69 22.15
N ASN A 11 5.68 1.68 22.35
CA ASN A 11 5.24 3.07 22.50
C ASN A 11 4.73 3.53 21.13
N VAL A 12 3.58 3.00 20.70
CA VAL A 12 2.92 3.45 19.48
C VAL A 12 2.63 4.93 19.65
N PRO A 13 3.06 5.79 18.72
CA PRO A 13 2.72 7.20 18.76
C PRO A 13 1.20 7.36 18.84
N SER A 14 0.71 8.21 19.75
CA SER A 14 -0.73 8.34 20.07
C SER A 14 -1.59 8.65 18.84
N ASN A 15 -1.00 9.30 17.85
CA ASN A 15 -1.58 9.54 16.55
C ASN A 15 -1.87 8.28 15.74
N ILE A 16 -0.89 7.38 15.67
CA ILE A 16 -1.01 6.13 14.95
C ILE A 16 -1.98 5.20 15.68
N ASP A 17 -1.90 5.16 17.00
CA ASP A 17 -2.83 4.39 17.84
C ASP A 17 -4.29 4.81 17.63
N LYS A 18 -4.54 6.14 17.52
CA LYS A 18 -5.87 6.67 17.20
C LYS A 18 -6.37 6.19 15.83
N ILE A 19 -5.52 6.22 14.79
CA ILE A 19 -5.88 5.76 13.44
C ILE A 19 -6.23 4.27 13.45
N ILE A 20 -5.41 3.46 14.11
CA ILE A 20 -5.63 2.00 14.25
C ILE A 20 -6.96 1.74 14.95
N SER A 21 -7.20 2.42 16.07
CA SER A 21 -8.41 2.27 16.87
C SER A 21 -9.67 2.67 16.10
N GLU A 22 -9.65 3.81 15.41
CA GLU A 22 -10.78 4.28 14.60
C GLU A 22 -11.09 3.33 13.44
N ALA A 23 -10.06 2.86 12.74
CA ALA A 23 -10.22 1.89 11.66
C ALA A 23 -10.76 0.54 12.17
N ARG A 24 -10.33 0.08 13.34
CA ARG A 24 -10.81 -1.17 13.95
C ARG A 24 -12.28 -1.08 14.36
N VAL A 25 -12.70 0.03 14.97
CA VAL A 25 -14.12 0.26 15.33
C VAL A 25 -15.00 0.33 14.09
N GLY A 26 -14.51 0.98 13.03
CA GLY A 26 -15.23 1.13 11.76
C GLY A 26 -15.18 -0.09 10.83
N ASN A 27 -14.43 -1.14 11.17
CA ASN A 27 -14.09 -2.25 10.27
C ASN A 27 -13.57 -1.76 8.91
N CYS A 28 -12.71 -0.74 8.95
CA CYS A 28 -12.14 -0.03 7.81
C CYS A 28 -10.67 -0.37 7.60
N TRP A 29 -10.14 -0.04 6.43
CA TRP A 29 -8.73 -0.14 6.09
C TRP A 29 -8.05 1.22 6.18
N ILE A 30 -6.74 1.21 6.35
CA ILE A 30 -5.90 2.40 6.35
C ILE A 30 -5.14 2.48 5.04
N TYR A 31 -5.38 3.55 4.28
CA TYR A 31 -4.62 3.88 3.08
C TYR A 31 -3.50 4.84 3.44
N ILE A 32 -2.26 4.48 3.07
CA ILE A 32 -1.07 5.34 3.19
C ILE A 32 -0.74 5.89 1.81
N GLN A 33 -0.96 7.18 1.60
CA GLN A 33 -0.93 7.81 0.29
C GLN A 33 0.49 7.86 -0.32
N SER A 34 1.52 8.09 0.48
CA SER A 34 2.92 8.11 0.04
C SER A 34 3.39 6.74 -0.47
N LEU A 35 2.90 5.66 0.17
CA LEU A 35 3.20 4.27 -0.21
C LEU A 35 2.26 3.74 -1.29
N LYS A 36 1.13 4.42 -1.53
CA LYS A 36 0.02 3.92 -2.37
C LYS A 36 -0.40 2.51 -1.98
N ALA A 37 -0.47 2.25 -0.68
CA ALA A 37 -0.74 0.93 -0.12
C ALA A 37 -1.86 0.98 0.91
N PHE A 38 -2.59 -0.13 1.01
CA PHE A 38 -3.63 -0.32 2.01
C PHE A 38 -3.15 -1.31 3.07
N TYR A 39 -3.55 -1.07 4.31
CA TYR A 39 -3.24 -1.89 5.47
C TYR A 39 -4.51 -2.11 6.29
N THR A 40 -4.65 -3.29 6.87
CA THR A 40 -5.60 -3.52 7.96
C THR A 40 -5.09 -2.83 9.24
N PRO A 41 -5.96 -2.63 10.25
CA PRO A 41 -5.52 -2.14 11.56
C PRO A 41 -4.41 -3.01 12.16
N GLU A 42 -4.49 -4.32 12.01
CA GLU A 42 -3.53 -5.30 12.53
C GLU A 42 -2.18 -5.21 11.79
N GLU A 43 -2.20 -5.10 10.46
CA GLU A 43 -0.98 -4.94 9.67
C GLU A 43 -0.25 -3.63 10.00
N LEU A 44 -0.99 -2.54 10.19
CA LEU A 44 -0.40 -1.26 10.59
C LEU A 44 0.17 -1.33 12.01
N ASP A 45 -0.54 -1.95 12.96
CA ASP A 45 -0.04 -2.12 14.34
C ASP A 45 1.26 -2.95 14.37
N GLU A 46 1.37 -3.97 13.52
CA GLU A 46 2.57 -4.78 13.43
C GLU A 46 3.79 -4.02 12.90
N GLN A 47 3.59 -3.14 11.91
CA GLN A 47 4.64 -2.55 11.08
C GLN A 47 4.78 -1.03 11.20
N TRP A 48 4.06 -0.38 12.12
CA TRP A 48 3.97 1.08 12.19
C TRP A 48 5.32 1.79 12.21
N ASP A 49 6.31 1.22 12.90
CA ASP A 49 7.66 1.77 13.07
C ASP A 49 8.46 1.83 11.76
N THR A 50 8.14 0.94 10.83
CA THR A 50 8.73 0.91 9.48
C THR A 50 7.97 1.79 8.49
N LEU A 51 6.65 1.87 8.62
CA LEU A 51 5.76 2.60 7.73
C LEU A 51 5.71 4.09 8.06
N TYR A 52 5.90 4.44 9.35
CA TYR A 52 5.92 5.80 9.85
C TYR A 52 7.35 6.22 10.19
N LYS A 53 7.90 7.17 9.42
CA LYS A 53 9.19 7.79 9.74
C LYS A 53 8.97 9.11 10.45
N GLU A 54 9.23 9.13 11.75
CA GLU A 54 9.25 10.33 12.58
C GLU A 54 10.55 11.09 12.28
N GLY A 55 10.54 12.02 11.31
CA GLY A 55 11.82 12.63 10.95
C GLY A 55 11.87 13.82 10.04
N ASN A 56 10.85 14.18 9.26
CA ASN A 56 10.91 15.42 8.50
C ASN A 56 9.53 15.97 8.13
N LYS A 57 9.23 17.14 8.71
CA LYS A 57 8.30 18.17 8.22
C LYS A 57 6.82 17.78 8.19
N THR A 58 6.09 18.29 9.20
CA THR A 58 4.70 18.77 9.12
C THR A 58 3.72 17.85 8.37
N ASN A 59 2.90 17.11 9.13
CA ASN A 59 1.68 16.41 8.71
C ASN A 59 1.83 15.08 7.95
N ASN A 60 2.56 14.11 8.50
CA ASN A 60 2.38 12.70 8.08
C ASN A 60 0.93 12.21 8.26
N PHE A 61 0.10 12.87 9.07
CA PHE A 61 -1.31 12.52 9.23
C PHE A 61 -2.17 12.67 7.97
N SER A 62 -1.90 13.67 7.12
CA SER A 62 -2.65 13.80 5.86
C SER A 62 -2.37 12.66 4.89
N ASP A 63 -1.31 11.89 5.15
CA ASP A 63 -0.94 10.72 4.38
C ASP A 63 -1.81 9.50 4.69
N PHE A 64 -2.37 9.42 5.89
CA PHE A 64 -3.24 8.32 6.33
C PHE A 64 -4.70 8.65 6.04
N LYS A 65 -5.41 7.72 5.41
CA LYS A 65 -6.85 7.83 5.16
C LYS A 65 -7.55 6.54 5.59
N ILE A 66 -8.57 6.68 6.42
CA ILE A 66 -9.45 5.56 6.75
C ILE A 66 -10.47 5.42 5.62
N VAL A 67 -10.53 4.23 5.04
CA VAL A 67 -11.37 3.93 3.89
C VAL A 67 -12.14 2.64 4.11
N THR A 68 -13.33 2.54 3.51
CA THR A 68 -14.09 1.30 3.57
C THR A 68 -13.40 0.20 2.75
N PRO A 69 -13.52 -1.08 3.14
CA PRO A 69 -12.92 -2.18 2.39
C PRO A 69 -13.39 -2.22 0.93
N MET A 70 -14.66 -1.92 0.66
CA MET A 70 -15.21 -1.85 -0.69
C MET A 70 -14.55 -0.75 -1.54
N TYR A 71 -14.27 0.42 -0.95
CA TYR A 71 -13.54 1.48 -1.64
C TYR A 71 -12.10 1.03 -1.97
N ALA A 72 -11.40 0.43 -1.00
CA ALA A 72 -10.04 -0.05 -1.18
C ALA A 72 -9.94 -1.08 -2.30
N ILE A 73 -10.82 -2.10 -2.28
CA ILE A 73 -10.87 -3.16 -3.30
C ILE A 73 -11.15 -2.57 -4.69
N ARG A 74 -12.10 -1.62 -4.78
CA ARG A 74 -12.45 -0.97 -6.05
C ARG A 74 -11.28 -0.18 -6.61
N LEU A 75 -10.59 0.59 -5.78
CA LEU A 75 -9.44 1.40 -6.20
C LEU A 75 -8.26 0.52 -6.61
N ALA A 76 -7.95 -0.51 -5.83
CA ALA A 76 -6.90 -1.48 -6.16
C ALA A 76 -7.19 -2.20 -7.48
N SER A 77 -8.44 -2.61 -7.72
CA SER A 77 -8.87 -3.21 -8.98
C SER A 77 -8.66 -2.26 -10.17
N GLN A 78 -8.96 -0.97 -10.00
CA GLN A 78 -8.69 0.03 -11.04
C GLN A 78 -7.19 0.16 -11.34
N TRP A 79 -6.34 0.17 -10.32
CA TRP A 79 -4.89 0.22 -10.51
C TRP A 79 -4.36 -1.00 -11.25
N VAL A 80 -4.84 -2.20 -10.90
CA VAL A 80 -4.47 -3.45 -11.58
C VAL A 80 -4.89 -3.39 -13.05
N ASN A 81 -6.09 -2.91 -13.36
CA ASN A 81 -6.54 -2.76 -14.74
C ASN A 81 -5.65 -1.80 -15.56
N VAL A 82 -5.28 -0.66 -14.97
CA VAL A 82 -4.35 0.30 -15.61
C VAL A 82 -2.97 -0.32 -15.81
N ALA A 83 -2.45 -1.02 -14.81
CA ALA A 83 -1.15 -1.69 -14.89
C ALA A 83 -1.16 -2.78 -15.97
N ASN A 84 -2.23 -3.56 -16.07
CA ASN A 84 -2.41 -4.58 -17.11
C ASN A 84 -2.47 -3.97 -18.51
N ALA A 85 -3.23 -2.88 -18.70
CA ALA A 85 -3.26 -2.17 -19.98
C ALA A 85 -1.86 -1.67 -20.36
N LYS A 86 -1.10 -1.15 -19.40
CA LYS A 86 0.28 -0.70 -19.64
C LYS A 86 1.23 -1.85 -19.98
N LEU A 87 1.06 -2.99 -19.33
CA LEU A 87 1.84 -4.20 -19.61
C LEU A 87 1.62 -4.69 -21.04
N GLN A 88 0.36 -4.73 -21.49
CA GLN A 88 0.04 -5.11 -22.88
C GLN A 88 0.67 -4.13 -23.89
N GLU A 89 0.61 -2.82 -23.64
CA GLU A 89 1.27 -1.82 -24.48
C GLU A 89 2.80 -2.06 -24.59
N ILE A 90 3.45 -2.44 -23.48
CA ILE A 90 4.88 -2.76 -23.46
C ILE A 90 5.18 -4.03 -24.25
N ILE A 91 4.36 -5.07 -24.10
CA ILE A 91 4.48 -6.33 -24.86
C ILE A 91 4.34 -6.06 -26.36
N ASP A 92 3.34 -5.28 -26.76
CA ASP A 92 3.11 -4.92 -28.17
C ASP A 92 4.30 -4.16 -28.76
N LYS A 93 4.85 -3.18 -28.02
CA LYS A 93 6.05 -2.45 -28.42
C LYS A 93 7.25 -3.38 -28.57
N SER A 94 7.47 -4.28 -27.62
CA SER A 94 8.54 -5.28 -27.67
C SER A 94 8.44 -6.17 -28.90
N ASN A 95 7.24 -6.67 -29.21
CA ASN A 95 6.99 -7.50 -30.39
C ASN A 95 7.24 -6.75 -31.69
N LYS A 96 6.82 -5.48 -31.78
CA LYS A 96 7.10 -4.62 -32.95
C LYS A 96 8.61 -4.43 -33.16
N TYR A 97 9.35 -4.06 -32.11
CA TYR A 97 10.81 -3.93 -32.21
C TYR A 97 11.47 -5.24 -32.67
N ASN A 98 11.10 -6.38 -32.10
CA ASN A 98 11.63 -7.68 -32.51
C ASN A 98 11.33 -8.03 -33.98
N THR A 99 10.20 -7.56 -34.51
CA THR A 99 9.82 -7.76 -35.92
C THR A 99 10.67 -6.86 -36.83
N ASP A 100 10.83 -5.59 -36.49
CA ASP A 100 11.61 -4.61 -37.26
C ASP A 100 13.11 -4.97 -37.33
N PHE A 101 13.67 -5.55 -36.26
CA PHE A 101 15.06 -6.04 -36.26
C PHE A 101 15.28 -7.25 -37.16
N LYS A 102 14.28 -8.14 -37.32
CA LYS A 102 14.37 -9.29 -38.22
C LYS A 102 14.31 -8.90 -39.69
N VAL A 103 13.54 -7.86 -40.03
CA VAL A 103 13.39 -7.36 -41.42
C VAL A 103 14.66 -6.66 -41.91
N LYS A 104 15.48 -6.10 -41.01
CA LYS A 104 16.72 -5.38 -41.37
C LYS A 104 17.95 -6.26 -41.67
N LYS A 105 17.82 -7.59 -41.73
CA LYS A 105 18.86 -8.45 -42.30
C LYS A 105 18.68 -8.54 -43.82
N LYS A 106 19.18 -7.54 -44.55
CA LYS A 106 19.47 -7.61 -45.98
C LYS A 106 20.97 -7.55 -46.18
#